data_AF-S6T4K0-F1
#
_entry.id   AF-S6T4K0-F1
#
_cell.length_a   1.000
_cell.length_b   1.000
_cell.length_c   1.000
_cell.angle_alpha   90.00
_cell.angle_beta   90.00
_cell.angle_gamma   90.00
#
_symmetry.space_group_name_H-M   'P 1'
#
loop_
_entity.id
_entity.type
_entity.pdbx_description
1 polymer ?
#
loop_
_entity_poly.entity_id
_entity_poly.type
_entity_poly.pdbx_seq_one_letter_code
_entity_poly.pdbx_strand_id
1 'polypeptide(L)' 'NASRLEWIALLDEPASIDRGEITDKGSINQRAVLQWRATKVEALYRDQDPSRLSAGSPA' A
#
# COMPACT_ATOMS: atom_id res chain seq x y z
N ASN A 1 -8.96 -15.53 9.74
CA ASN A 1 -9.77 -14.44 9.18
C ASN A 1 -9.36 -13.16 9.92
N ALA A 2 -8.89 -12.13 9.22
CA ALA A 2 -8.50 -10.86 9.83
C ALA A 2 -9.63 -9.84 9.61
N SER A 3 -10.27 -9.39 10.68
CA SER A 3 -11.42 -8.47 10.63
C SER A 3 -11.06 -7.02 10.98
N ARG A 4 -9.80 -6.75 11.34
CA ARG A 4 -9.32 -5.42 11.72
C ARG A 4 -8.12 -5.02 10.87
N LEU A 5 -8.17 -3.81 10.33
CA LEU A 5 -7.01 -3.15 9.72
C LEU A 5 -6.34 -2.28 10.79
N GLU A 6 -5.05 -2.52 11.03
CA GLU A 6 -4.27 -1.75 12.01
C GLU A 6 -3.85 -0.38 11.47
N TRP A 7 -3.64 -0.28 10.17
CA TRP A 7 -3.25 0.96 9.50
C TRP A 7 -3.53 0.86 8.00
N ILE A 8 -3.64 2.02 7.38
CA ILE A 8 -3.74 2.21 5.93
C ILE A 8 -2.81 3.33 5.50
N ALA A 9 -2.58 3.50 4.20
CA ALA A 9 -1.92 4.68 3.66
C ALA A 9 -2.60 5.11 2.37
N LEU A 10 -2.74 6.42 2.20
CA LEU A 10 -3.24 6.99 0.95
C LEU A 10 -2.08 7.17 -0.02
N LEU A 11 -2.24 6.61 -1.22
CA LEU A 11 -1.31 6.81 -2.32
C LEU A 11 -1.82 7.95 -3.20
N ASP A 12 -0.91 8.85 -3.54
CA ASP A 12 -1.10 9.96 -4.47
C ASP A 12 -1.17 9.49 -5.93
N GLU A 13 -0.33 8.51 -6.29
CA GLU A 13 -0.37 7.87 -7.60
C GLU A 13 -1.29 6.63 -7.60
N PRO A 14 -2.25 6.53 -8.54
CA PRO A 14 -3.03 5.31 -8.73
C PRO A 14 -2.15 4.12 -9.13
N ALA A 15 -2.68 2.90 -9.00
CA ALA A 15 -2.03 1.72 -9.54
C ALA A 15 -1.90 1.83 -11.07
N SER A 16 -0.71 1.58 -11.59
CA SER A 16 -0.43 1.72 -13.02
C SER A 16 -0.67 0.41 -13.78
N ILE A 17 -1.48 0.48 -14.84
CA ILE A 17 -1.65 -0.63 -15.79
C ILE A 17 -0.37 -0.87 -16.60
N ASP A 18 0.34 0.20 -16.97
CA ASP A 18 1.58 0.14 -17.74
C ASP A 18 2.72 -0.53 -16.95
N ARG A 19 2.78 -0.30 -15.63
CA ARG A 19 3.72 -0.98 -14.72
C ARG A 19 3.25 -2.37 -14.30
N GLY A 20 2.04 -2.78 -14.72
CA GLY A 20 1.44 -4.06 -14.39
C GLY A 20 1.00 -4.21 -12.93
N GLU A 21 0.79 -3.10 -12.21
CA GLU A 21 0.30 -3.09 -10.82
C GLU A 21 -1.18 -3.48 -10.73
N ILE A 22 -1.94 -3.25 -11.80
CA ILE A 22 -3.33 -3.66 -11.97
C ILE A 22 -3.47 -4.52 -13.24
N THR A 23 -4.29 -5.56 -13.18
CA THR A 23 -4.57 -6.45 -14.32
C THR A 23 -5.61 -5.84 -15.25
N ASP A 24 -5.77 -6.43 -16.44
CA ASP A 24 -6.85 -6.08 -17.38
C ASP A 24 -8.26 -6.31 -16.81
N LYS A 25 -8.38 -7.16 -15.78
CA LYS A 25 -9.62 -7.41 -15.02
C LYS A 25 -9.78 -6.52 -13.79
N GLY A 26 -8.86 -5.58 -13.56
CA GLY A 26 -8.93 -4.63 -12.46
C GLY A 26 -8.45 -5.15 -11.10
N SER A 27 -7.87 -6.35 -11.04
CA SER A 27 -7.28 -6.88 -9.80
C SER A 27 -5.87 -6.34 -9.58
N ILE A 28 -5.45 -6.17 -8.32
CA ILE A 28 -4.10 -5.74 -7.99
C ILE A 28 -3.11 -6.90 -8.11
N ASN A 29 -2.02 -6.66 -8.84
CA ASN A 29 -0.89 -7.57 -8.93
C ASN A 29 0.14 -7.23 -7.84
N GLN A 30 0.03 -7.91 -6.70
CA GLN A 30 0.89 -7.68 -5.54
C GLN A 30 2.38 -7.78 -5.88
N ARG A 31 2.78 -8.70 -6.76
CA ARG A 31 4.19 -8.87 -7.15
C ARG A 31 4.73 -7.62 -7.84
N ALA A 32 3.96 -7.05 -8.77
CA ALA A 32 4.35 -5.82 -9.46
C ALA A 32 4.33 -4.61 -8.50
N VAL A 33 3.32 -4.50 -7.62
CA VAL A 33 3.28 -3.45 -6.59
C VAL A 33 4.52 -3.51 -5.69
N LEU A 34 4.87 -4.70 -5.19
CA LEU A 34 6.06 -4.87 -4.34
C LEU A 34 7.36 -4.58 -5.11
N GLN A 35 7.42 -4.90 -6.41
CA GLN A 35 8.57 -4.56 -7.25
C GLN A 35 8.74 -3.04 -7.43
N TRP A 36 7.65 -2.31 -7.72
CA TRP A 36 7.70 -0.89 -8.06
C TRP A 36 7.62 0.05 -6.86
N ARG A 37 7.04 -0.40 -5.74
CA ARG A 37 6.80 0.41 -4.54
C ARG A 37 7.50 -0.14 -3.30
N ALA A 38 8.50 -1.02 -3.46
CA ALA A 38 9.26 -1.64 -2.35
C ALA A 38 9.65 -0.63 -1.27
N THR A 39 10.27 0.48 -1.66
CA THR A 39 10.74 1.51 -0.73
C THR A 39 9.61 2.13 0.08
N LYS A 40 8.46 2.41 -0.54
CA LYS A 40 7.29 2.97 0.16
C LYS A 40 6.67 1.95 1.12
N VAL A 41 6.56 0.70 0.67
CA VAL A 41 6.08 -0.41 1.50
C VAL A 41 6.99 -0.62 2.72
N GLU A 42 8.31 -0.62 2.55
CA GLU A 42 9.28 -0.70 3.65
C GLU A 42 9.14 0.47 4.63
N ALA A 43 9.00 1.71 4.14
CA ALA A 43 8.78 2.87 4.99
C ALA A 43 7.47 2.78 5.78
N LEU A 44 6.40 2.28 5.15
CA LEU A 44 5.11 2.04 5.80
C LEU A 44 5.22 1.01 6.92
N TYR A 45 5.90 -0.12 6.69
CA TYR A 45 6.10 -1.14 7.72
C TYR A 45 7.00 -0.66 8.87
N ARG A 46 7.95 0.24 8.60
CA ARG A 46 8.83 0.85 9.62
C ARG A 46 8.23 2.06 10.33
N ASP A 47 7.00 2.44 10.01
CA ASP A 47 6.34 3.64 10.56
C ASP A 47 7.09 4.95 10.26
N GLN A 48 7.68 5.03 9.06
CA GLN A 48 8.48 6.16 8.58
C GLN A 48 7.82 6.93 7.44
N ASP A 49 6.67 6.44 6.95
CA ASP A 49 5.92 7.11 5.90
C ASP A 49 4.79 7.98 6.49
N PRO A 50 4.78 9.30 6.24
CA PRO A 50 3.81 10.22 6.83
C PRO A 50 2.38 10.04 6.29
N SER A 51 2.20 9.30 5.20
CA SER A 51 0.86 8.98 4.67
C SER A 51 0.16 7.86 5.44
N ARG A 52 0.84 7.21 6.39
CA ARG A 52 0.28 6.15 7.21
C ARG A 52 -0.74 6.70 8.21
N LEU A 53 -1.92 6.09 8.22
CA LEU A 53 -3.02 6.36 9.14
C LEU A 53 -3.26 5.09 9.98
N SER A 54 -3.04 5.18 11.29
CA SER A 54 -3.23 4.06 12.21
C SER A 54 -4.66 4.02 12.76
N ALA A 55 -5.17 2.81 13.01
CA ALA A 55 -6.48 2.58 13.60
C ALA A 55 -6.44 2.81 15.12
N GLY A 56 -6.61 4.07 15.54
CA GLY A 56 -6.64 4.51 16.94
C GLY A 56 -6.06 5.92 17.10
N SER A 57 -6.37 6.61 18.20
CA SER A 57 -5.58 7.79 18.58
C SER A 57 -4.20 7.33 19.05
N PRO A 58 -3.10 7.99 18.66
CA PRO A 58 -1.81 7.72 19.26
C PRO A 58 -1.93 7.91 20.77
N ALA A 59 -1.49 6.90 21.54
CA ALA A 59 -1.35 7.01 22.98
C ALA A 59 -0.24 8.02 23.32
#